data_AF-A0A7X1ZR03-F1
#
_entry.id   AF-A0A7X1ZR03-F1
#
_cell.length_a   1.000
_cell.length_b   1.000
_cell.length_c   1.000
_cell.angle_alpha   90.00
_cell.angle_beta   90.00
_cell.angle_gamma   90.00
#
_symmetry.space_group_name_H-M   'P 1'
#
loop_
_entity.id
_entity.type
_entity.pdbx_description
1 polymer ?
#
loop_
_entity_poly.entity_id
_entity_poly.type
_entity_poly.pdbx_seq_one_letter_code
_entity_poly.pdbx_strand_id
1 'polypeptide(L)' 'MKFITFVRRHKALTLLTLISMVVLIVLFQNSDSVDFKVLFWQFSAQKVILILGAMFLGYIVG' A
#
# COMPACT_ATOMS: atom_id res chain seq x y z
N MET A 1 -6.27 -25.13 -5.00
CA MET A 1 -5.65 -25.86 -3.87
C MET A 1 -4.44 -25.16 -3.25
N LYS A 2 -3.43 -24.72 -4.02
CA LYS A 2 -2.20 -24.08 -3.49
C LYS A 2 -2.42 -22.80 -2.67
N PHE A 3 -3.40 -21.98 -3.04
CA PHE A 3 -3.71 -20.74 -2.30
C PHE A 3 -4.29 -21.02 -0.91
N ILE A 4 -5.19 -21.99 -0.80
CA ILE A 4 -5.83 -22.36 0.48
C ILE A 4 -4.80 -22.94 1.46
N THR A 5 -3.85 -23.75 0.96
CA THR A 5 -2.75 -24.25 1.79
C THR A 5 -1.77 -23.15 2.21
N PHE A 6 -1.49 -22.17 1.34
CA PHE A 6 -0.68 -21.00 1.68
C PHE A 6 -1.32 -20.15 2.79
N VAL A 7 -2.61 -19.81 2.64
CA VAL A 7 -3.40 -19.09 3.66
C VAL A 7 -3.40 -19.85 4.98
N ARG A 8 -3.57 -21.18 4.94
CA ARG A 8 -3.59 -22.03 6.14
C ARG A 8 -2.23 -22.10 6.86
N ARG A 9 -1.12 -22.01 6.12
CA ARG A 9 0.26 -22.05 6.65
C ARG A 9 0.72 -20.68 7.17
N HIS A 10 0.34 -19.60 6.49
CA HIS A 10 0.78 -18.23 6.79
C HIS A 10 -0.39 -17.35 7.24
N LYS A 11 -1.27 -17.87 8.10
CA LYS A 11 -2.48 -17.18 8.57
C LYS A 11 -2.22 -15.77 9.07
N ALA A 12 -1.15 -15.60 9.85
CA ALA A 12 -0.76 -14.29 10.38
C ALA A 12 -0.35 -13.32 9.27
N LEU A 13 0.41 -13.79 8.27
CA LEU A 13 0.87 -12.98 7.16
C LEU A 13 -0.28 -12.58 6.23
N THR A 14 -1.23 -13.50 6.01
CA THR A 14 -2.44 -13.24 5.21
C THR A 14 -3.39 -12.28 5.92
N LEU A 15 -3.54 -12.43 7.23
CA LEU A 15 -4.32 -11.50 8.05
C LEU A 15 -3.69 -10.10 8.03
N LEU A 16 -2.37 -10.01 8.17
CA LEU A 16 -1.64 -8.74 8.16
C LEU A 16 -1.72 -8.03 6.81
N THR A 17 -1.64 -8.77 5.70
CA THR A 17 -1.85 -8.19 4.35
C THR A 17 -3.29 -7.73 4.14
N LEU A 18 -4.28 -8.47 4.63
CA LEU A 18 -5.68 -8.06 4.55
C LEU A 18 -5.93 -6.77 5.35
N ILE A 19 -5.40 -6.70 6.59
CA ILE A 19 -5.50 -5.52 7.45
C ILE A 19 -4.80 -4.33 6.80
N SER A 20 -3.60 -4.51 6.24
CA SER A 20 -2.88 -3.41 5.58
C SER A 20 -3.62 -2.89 4.36
N MET A 21 -4.25 -3.76 3.56
CA MET A 21 -5.11 -3.35 2.44
C MET A 21 -6.29 -2.51 2.92
N VAL A 22 -7.00 -2.94 3.96
CA VAL A 22 -8.15 -2.19 4.51
C VAL A 22 -7.71 -0.83 5.04
N VAL A 23 -6.59 -0.77 5.78
CA VAL A 23 -6.04 0.48 6.30
C VAL A 23 -5.64 1.43 5.16
N LEU A 24 -4.99 0.92 4.11
CA LEU A 24 -4.65 1.71 2.92
C LEU A 24 -5.91 2.25 2.25
N ILE A 25 -6.93 1.42 2.03
CA ILE A 25 -8.19 1.85 1.42
C ILE A 25 -8.84 2.98 2.23
N VAL A 26 -8.93 2.83 3.56
CA VAL A 26 -9.50 3.85 4.45
C VAL A 26 -8.69 5.14 4.41
N LEU A 27 -7.35 5.04 4.44
CA LEU A 27 -6.47 6.20 4.33
C LEU A 27 -6.65 6.91 2.99
N PHE A 28 -6.69 6.18 1.87
CA PHE A 28 -6.89 6.76 0.54
C PHE A 28 -8.30 7.35 0.35
N GLN A 29 -9.33 6.77 0.97
CA GLN A 29 -10.70 7.28 0.90
C GLN A 29 -10.92 8.55 1.72
N ASN A 30 -10.22 8.70 2.86
CA ASN A 30 -10.40 9.84 3.76
C ASN A 30 -9.34 10.92 3.59
N SER A 31 -8.27 10.64 2.85
CA SER A 31 -7.35 11.69 2.43
C SER A 31 -8.01 12.49 1.32
N ASP A 32 -8.48 13.69 1.65
CA ASP A 32 -8.52 14.77 0.67
C ASP A 32 -7.19 14.77 -0.07
N SER A 33 -7.23 14.84 -1.40
CA SER A 33 -6.03 14.78 -2.23
C SER A 33 -5.08 15.90 -1.85
N VAL A 34 -4.06 15.56 -1.05
CA VAL A 34 -3.01 16.49 -0.64
C VAL A 34 -2.11 16.71 -1.84
N ASP A 35 -2.41 17.77 -2.57
CA ASP A 35 -1.59 18.23 -3.68
C ASP A 35 -0.49 19.14 -3.14
N PHE A 36 0.76 18.69 -3.27
CA PHE A 36 1.91 19.53 -3.01
C PHE A 36 2.24 20.30 -4.29
N LYS A 37 2.34 21.62 -4.15
CA LYS A 37 2.81 22.50 -5.22
C LYS A 37 4.18 23.05 -4.86
N VAL A 38 5.19 22.69 -5.63
CA VAL A 38 6.56 23.20 -5.50
C VAL A 38 6.95 23.86 -6.82
N LEU A 39 7.16 25.17 -6.79
CA LEU A 39 7.46 26.00 -7.96
C LEU A 39 6.40 25.84 -9.08
N PHE A 40 6.72 25.06 -10.13
CA PHE A 40 5.84 24.76 -11.27
C PHE A 40 5.26 23.34 -11.24
N TRP A 41 5.66 22.53 -10.26
CA TRP A 41 5.28 21.13 -10.15
C TRP A 41 4.13 20.99 -9.16
N GLN A 42 3.04 20.38 -9.59
CA GLN A 42 1.94 19.95 -8.73
C GLN A 42 1.91 18.43 -8.74
N PHE A 43 2.10 17.83 -7.56
CA PHE A 43 2.11 16.38 -7.41
C PHE A 43 1.24 15.97 -6.23
N SER A 44 0.47 14.91 -6.47
CA SER A 44 -0.38 14.29 -5.46
C SER A 44 0.48 13.45 -4.51
N ALA A 45 0.49 13.80 -3.22
CA ALA A 45 1.26 13.10 -2.19
C ALA A 45 0.92 11.61 -2.13
N GLN A 46 -0.36 11.29 -2.32
CA GLN A 46 -0.89 9.93 -2.42
C GLN A 46 -0.13 9.09 -3.46
N LYS A 47 0.04 9.62 -4.68
CA LYS A 47 0.71 8.90 -5.77
C LYS A 47 2.20 8.68 -5.45
N VAL A 48 2.84 9.67 -4.85
CA VAL A 48 4.26 9.59 -4.44
C VAL A 48 4.45 8.53 -3.37
N ILE A 49 3.61 8.51 -2.33
CA ILE A 49 3.65 7.51 -1.25
C ILE A 49 3.42 6.10 -1.81
N LEU A 50 2.50 5.94 -2.76
CA LEU A 50 2.21 4.66 -3.41
C LEU A 50 3.44 4.11 -4.15
N ILE A 51 4.11 4.96 -4.92
CA ILE A 51 5.34 4.60 -5.65
C ILE A 51 6.44 4.21 -4.67
N LEU A 52 6.67 5.03 -3.63
CA LEU A 52 7.68 4.75 -2.61
C LEU A 52 7.40 3.43 -1.86
N GLY A 53 6.14 3.19 -1.49
CA GLY A 53 5.71 1.95 -0.86
C GLY A 53 5.91 0.72 -1.74
N ALA A 54 5.63 0.84 -3.04
CA ALA A 54 5.86 -0.25 -4.00
C ALA A 54 7.36 -0.54 -4.19
N MET A 55 8.21 0.48 -4.27
CA MET A 55 9.67 0.32 -4.34
C MET A 55 10.21 -0.38 -3.10
N PHE A 56 9.74 0.02 -1.92
CA PHE A 56 10.16 -0.59 -0.65
C PHE A 56 9.73 -2.06 -0.54
N LEU A 57 8.49 -2.37 -0.91
CA LEU A 57 8.01 -3.76 -0.96
C LEU A 57 8.79 -4.59 -1.99
N GLY A 58 9.07 -4.03 -3.16
CA GLY A 58 9.90 -4.68 -4.17
C GLY A 58 11.30 -5.00 -3.66
N TYR A 59 11.93 -4.09 -2.91
CA TYR A 59 13.23 -4.30 -2.28
C TYR A 59 13.24 -5.38 -1.19
N ILE A 60 12.16 -5.50 -0.41
CA ILE A 60 12.08 -6.53 0.65
C ILE A 60 11.80 -7.91 0.07
N VAL A 61 11.01 -7.98 -1.00
CA VAL A 61 10.54 -9.25 -1.60
C VAL A 61 11.51 -9.80 -2.64
N GLY A 62 12.17 -8.93 -3.40
CA GLY A 62 13.15 -9.28 -4.44
C GLY A 62 14.56 -9.38 -3.89
#